data_AF-A0A2Z3XD18-F1
#
_entry.id   AF-A0A2Z3XD18-F1
#
_cell.length_a   1.000
_cell.length_b   1.000
_cell.length_c   1.000
_cell.angle_alpha   90.00
_cell.angle_beta   90.00
_cell.angle_gamma   90.00
#
_symmetry.space_group_name_H-M   'P 1'
#
loop_
_entity.id
_entity.type
_entity.pdbx_description
1 polymer ?
#
loop_
_entity_poly.entity_id
_entity_poly.type
_entity_poly.pdbx_seq_one_letter_code
_entity_poly.pdbx_strand_id
1 'polypeptide(L)'
;MTDSILRVAVRPRALRAGRLLGELFTEIPRGNIRLGLSGGIGGARDAQHRLVAGADFVYIGHAAIADYAFAKNVLADADYRAPTLPLPVEHFMSQGRSAEFVNYLRSYGGFITPRLINARPSRSLSVI
;
A
#
# COMPACT_ATOMS: atom_id res chain seq x y z
N MET A 1 -17.83 -6.16 -13.01
CA MET A 1 -17.53 -7.21 -12.02
C MET A 1 -16.01 -7.37 -11.94
N THR A 2 -15.34 -6.61 -11.07
CA THR A 2 -13.94 -6.85 -10.72
C THR A 2 -13.70 -6.22 -9.36
N ASP A 3 -14.03 -6.99 -8.34
CA ASP A 3 -13.95 -6.60 -6.94
C ASP A 3 -12.87 -7.48 -6.29
N SER A 4 -11.61 -7.06 -6.38
CA SER A 4 -10.51 -7.71 -5.65
C SER A 4 -9.23 -6.88 -5.66
N ILE A 5 -9.21 -5.79 -4.89
CA ILE A 5 -7.98 -5.36 -4.22
C ILE A 5 -8.24 -5.46 -2.73
N LEU A 6 -7.43 -6.27 -2.06
CA LEU A 6 -7.54 -6.66 -0.65
C LEU A 6 -7.81 -5.45 0.26
N ARG A 7 -9.09 -5.23 0.56
CA ARG A 7 -9.53 -4.32 1.60
C ARG A 7 -9.44 -5.12 2.91
N VAL A 8 -8.28 -5.10 3.57
CA VAL A 8 -8.17 -5.59 4.95
C VAL A 8 -8.91 -4.58 5.84
N ALA A 9 -10.24 -4.67 5.85
CA ALA A 9 -11.02 -4.18 6.95
C ALA A 9 -10.75 -5.14 8.11
N VAL A 10 -9.85 -4.76 9.03
CA VAL A 10 -9.85 -5.38 10.35
C VAL A 10 -11.22 -5.07 10.94
N ARG A 11 -12.17 -6.00 10.79
CA ARG A 11 -13.46 -5.96 11.45
C ARG A 11 -13.19 -6.45 12.86
N PRO A 12 -13.09 -5.55 13.85
CA PRO A 12 -12.82 -6.00 15.20
C PRO A 12 -14.06 -6.79 15.60
N ARG A 13 -13.88 -8.08 15.93
CA ARG A 13 -14.96 -9.03 16.22
C ARG A 13 -15.84 -8.59 17.41
N ALA A 14 -15.48 -7.51 18.10
CA ALA A 14 -16.15 -6.95 19.26
C ALA A 14 -16.41 -5.42 19.20
N LEU A 15 -16.05 -4.70 18.11
CA LEU A 15 -16.29 -3.25 18.04
C LEU A 15 -17.42 -2.96 17.06
N ARG A 16 -18.56 -2.51 17.61
CA ARG A 16 -19.75 -1.92 16.96
C ARG A 16 -19.82 -2.12 15.43
N ALA A 17 -20.59 -3.13 15.02
CA ALA A 17 -20.74 -3.54 13.62
C ALA A 17 -20.94 -2.34 12.67
N GLY A 18 -20.08 -2.24 11.65
CA GLY A 18 -20.18 -1.23 10.58
C GLY A 18 -19.25 -0.02 10.70
N ARG A 19 -18.54 0.15 11.82
CA ARG A 19 -17.63 1.29 12.02
C ARG A 19 -16.17 0.95 11.73
N LEU A 20 -15.40 1.93 11.24
CA LEU A 20 -13.96 1.77 11.06
C LEU A 20 -13.25 1.92 12.41
N LEU A 21 -12.17 1.15 12.61
CA LEU A 21 -11.39 1.21 13.84
C LEU A 21 -10.90 2.63 14.17
N GLY A 22 -10.44 3.37 13.15
CA GLY A 22 -9.98 4.75 13.30
C GLY A 22 -11.04 5.67 13.92
N GLU A 23 -12.31 5.53 13.50
CA GLU A 23 -13.42 6.35 14.00
C GLU A 23 -13.69 6.12 15.50
N LEU A 24 -13.46 4.89 15.98
CA LEU A 24 -13.65 4.56 17.39
C LEU A 24 -12.56 5.17 18.26
N PHE A 25 -11.32 5.20 17.76
CA PHE A 25 -10.19 5.78 18.50
C PHE A 25 -10.20 7.31 18.49
N THR A 26 -10.80 7.94 17.47
CA THR A 26 -10.93 9.40 17.40
C THR A 26 -11.98 9.95 18.38
N GLU A 27 -12.93 9.12 18.83
CA GLU A 27 -13.95 9.48 19.82
C GLU A 27 -13.48 9.41 21.27
N ILE A 28 -12.35 8.76 21.54
CA ILE A 28 -11.83 8.62 22.91
C ILE A 28 -11.34 10.00 23.39
N PRO A 29 -11.64 10.42 24.63
CA PRO A 29 -11.00 11.59 25.23
C PRO A 29 -9.49 11.36 25.37
N ARG A 30 -8.69 11.99 24.50
CA ARG A 30 -7.23 11.75 24.41
C ARG A 30 -6.37 12.74 25.19
N GLY A 31 -6.94 13.83 25.69
CA GLY A 31 -6.16 14.95 26.23
C GLY A 31 -5.13 15.43 25.21
N ASN A 32 -3.83 15.36 25.56
CA ASN A 32 -2.73 15.80 24.71
C ASN A 32 -2.07 14.68 23.89
N ILE A 33 -2.61 13.45 23.92
CA ILE A 33 -2.03 12.31 23.19
C ILE A 33 -2.43 12.37 21.72
N ARG A 34 -1.44 12.49 20.83
CA ARG A 34 -1.64 12.51 19.37
C ARG A 34 -1.95 11.12 18.83
N LEU A 35 -2.94 11.01 17.97
CA LEU A 35 -3.39 9.80 17.30
C LEU A 35 -2.91 9.80 15.85
N GLY A 36 -2.17 8.76 15.47
CA GLY A 36 -1.81 8.51 14.07
C GLY A 36 -2.66 7.39 13.47
N LEU A 37 -3.12 7.56 12.22
CA LEU A 37 -3.82 6.51 11.48
C LEU A 37 -2.97 5.94 10.34
N SER A 38 -3.15 4.65 10.06
CA SER A 38 -2.48 3.92 8.97
C SER A 38 -3.50 3.09 8.18
N GLY A 39 -3.08 2.58 7.03
CA GLY A 39 -3.84 1.62 6.24
C GLY A 39 -4.55 2.23 5.03
N GLY A 40 -4.19 1.72 3.85
CA GLY A 40 -4.83 2.07 2.58
C GLY A 40 -4.62 3.51 2.15
N ILE A 41 -3.51 4.14 2.54
CA ILE A 41 -3.18 5.52 2.15
C ILE A 41 -2.26 5.46 0.93
N GLY A 42 -2.85 5.63 -0.25
CA GLY A 42 -2.16 5.55 -1.55
C GLY A 42 -1.93 6.91 -2.21
N GLY A 43 -2.50 7.99 -1.68
CA GLY A 43 -2.37 9.33 -2.24
C GLY A 43 -2.87 10.43 -1.32
N ALA A 44 -2.87 11.66 -1.83
CA ALA A 44 -3.18 12.86 -1.07
C ALA A 44 -4.60 12.84 -0.49
N ARG A 45 -5.60 12.46 -1.29
CA ARG A 45 -7.00 12.36 -0.86
C ARG A 45 -7.20 11.34 0.27
N ASP A 46 -6.49 10.21 0.22
CA ASP A 46 -6.58 9.20 1.28
C ASP A 46 -6.00 9.74 2.58
N ALA A 47 -4.83 10.40 2.53
CA ALA A 47 -4.20 11.02 3.69
C ALA A 47 -5.12 12.10 4.29
N GLN A 48 -5.64 13.00 3.45
CA GLN A 48 -6.57 14.05 3.86
C GLN A 48 -7.80 13.49 4.55
N HIS A 49 -8.38 12.40 4.02
CA HIS A 49 -9.54 11.77 4.63
C HIS A 49 -9.27 11.28 6.06
N ARG A 50 -8.07 10.75 6.35
CA ARG A 50 -7.72 10.30 7.72
C ARG A 50 -7.51 11.48 8.67
N LEU A 51 -6.88 12.56 8.18
CA LEU A 51 -6.68 13.78 8.96
C LEU A 51 -8.02 14.42 9.33
N VAL A 52 -8.95 14.56 8.36
CA VAL A 52 -10.30 15.08 8.59
C VAL A 52 -11.11 14.19 9.53
N ALA A 53 -10.88 12.87 9.49
CA ALA A 53 -11.53 11.93 10.40
C ALA A 53 -11.05 12.05 11.86
N GLY A 54 -10.09 12.92 12.18
CA GLY A 54 -9.61 13.18 13.54
C GLY A 54 -8.24 12.59 13.86
N ALA A 55 -7.50 12.10 12.86
CA ALA A 55 -6.09 11.77 13.02
C ALA A 55 -5.25 13.05 13.10
N ASP A 56 -4.29 13.08 14.01
CA ASP A 56 -3.32 14.16 14.12
C ASP A 56 -2.21 14.01 13.06
N PHE A 57 -1.96 12.79 12.59
CA PHE A 57 -1.00 12.48 11.53
C PHE A 57 -1.30 11.13 10.89
N VAL A 58 -0.63 10.81 9.79
CA VAL A 58 -0.80 9.55 9.06
C VAL A 58 0.51 8.81 8.87
N TYR A 59 0.46 7.49 8.91
CA TYR A 59 1.57 6.61 8.58
C TYR A 59 1.39 6.04 7.18
N ILE A 60 2.45 6.13 6.37
CA ILE A 60 2.46 5.67 4.98
C ILE A 60 3.36 4.43 4.88
N GLY A 61 2.78 3.31 4.47
CA GLY A 61 3.50 2.05 4.28
C GLY A 61 3.88 1.81 2.82
N HIS A 62 3.09 1.01 2.11
CA HIS A 62 3.37 0.56 0.74
C HIS A 62 3.64 1.70 -0.24
N ALA A 63 2.88 2.80 -0.16
CA ALA A 63 3.06 3.95 -1.04
C ALA A 63 4.42 4.65 -0.84
N ALA A 64 4.92 4.69 0.41
CA ALA A 64 6.25 5.24 0.70
C ALA A 64 7.38 4.29 0.30
N ILE A 65 7.12 2.98 0.26
CA ILE A 65 8.07 2.00 -0.30
C ILE A 65 8.16 2.19 -1.82
N ALA A 66 7.02 2.35 -2.49
CA ALA A 66 6.90 2.54 -3.93
C ALA A 66 7.42 3.90 -4.42
N ASP A 67 7.28 4.96 -3.64
CA ASP A 67 7.81 6.29 -3.96
C ASP A 67 8.46 6.92 -2.73
N TYR A 68 9.78 7.13 -2.78
CA TYR A 68 10.51 7.72 -1.66
C TYR A 68 10.10 9.19 -1.41
N ALA A 69 9.60 9.88 -2.44
CA ALA A 69 9.21 11.28 -2.40
C ALA A 69 7.71 11.46 -2.10
N PHE A 70 6.99 10.39 -1.72
CA PHE A 70 5.54 10.40 -1.50
C PHE A 70 5.04 11.62 -0.71
N ALA A 71 5.67 11.92 0.43
CA ALA A 71 5.25 13.03 1.27
C ALA A 71 5.39 14.39 0.57
N LYS A 72 6.49 14.61 -0.15
CA LYS A 72 6.69 15.83 -0.94
C LYS A 72 5.64 15.94 -2.05
N ASN A 73 5.37 14.84 -2.74
CA ASN A 73 4.42 14.80 -3.85
C ASN A 73 2.98 15.06 -3.37
N VAL A 74 2.56 14.45 -2.26
CA VAL A 74 1.25 14.69 -1.64
C VAL A 74 1.08 16.14 -1.19
N LEU A 75 2.14 16.78 -0.68
CA LEU A 75 2.08 18.19 -0.26
C LEU A 75 2.05 19.15 -1.44
N ALA A 76 2.62 18.77 -2.59
CA ALA A 76 2.67 19.59 -3.79
C ALA A 76 1.42 19.44 -4.66
N ASP A 77 0.78 18.28 -4.65
CA ASP A 77 -0.36 17.94 -5.51
C ASP A 77 -1.44 17.19 -4.72
N ALA A 78 -2.61 17.84 -4.59
CA ALA A 78 -3.77 17.32 -3.87
C ALA A 78 -4.44 16.10 -4.56
N ASP A 79 -4.10 15.83 -5.82
CA ASP A 79 -4.57 14.68 -6.60
C ASP A 79 -3.52 13.58 -6.75
N TYR A 80 -2.33 13.77 -6.17
CA TYR A 80 -1.25 12.80 -6.26
C TYR A 80 -1.66 11.41 -5.79
N ARG A 81 -1.26 10.40 -6.56
CA ARG A 81 -1.30 8.97 -6.21
C ARG A 81 0.03 8.30 -6.46
N ALA A 82 0.45 7.49 -5.50
CA ALA A 82 1.65 6.68 -5.64
C ALA A 82 1.49 5.61 -6.72
N PRO A 83 2.60 5.13 -7.31
CA PRO A 83 2.59 4.00 -8.21
C PRO A 83 1.88 2.77 -7.59
N THR A 84 1.06 2.10 -8.39
CA THR A 84 0.30 0.93 -7.93
C THR A 84 1.20 -0.30 -7.94
N LEU A 85 1.28 -0.99 -6.80
CA LEU A 85 1.97 -2.27 -6.68
C LEU A 85 1.14 -3.40 -7.33
N PRO A 86 1.77 -4.47 -7.86
CA PRO A 86 3.21 -4.73 -7.86
C PRO A 86 3.97 -3.95 -8.95
N LEU A 87 5.25 -3.63 -8.68
CA LEU A 87 6.13 -2.87 -9.58
C LEU A 87 7.37 -3.69 -9.98
N PRO A 88 8.01 -3.36 -11.11
CA PRO A 88 9.24 -4.02 -11.53
C PRO A 88 10.41 -3.71 -10.56
N VAL A 89 11.42 -4.57 -10.54
CA VAL A 89 12.60 -4.43 -9.66
C VAL A 89 13.33 -3.12 -9.93
N GLU A 90 13.44 -2.80 -11.21
CA GLU A 90 14.10 -1.61 -11.74
C GLU A 90 13.48 -0.33 -11.17
N HIS A 91 12.17 -0.33 -10.92
CA HIS A 91 11.48 0.76 -10.23
C HIS A 91 12.08 0.97 -8.85
N PHE A 92 12.10 -0.05 -8.00
CA PHE A 92 12.62 0.08 -6.63
C PHE A 92 14.10 0.45 -6.59
N MET A 93 14.91 -0.09 -7.50
CA MET A 93 16.32 0.30 -7.60
C MET A 93 16.46 1.80 -7.96
N SER A 94 15.64 2.32 -8.87
CA SER A 94 15.61 3.75 -9.20
C SER A 94 15.16 4.64 -8.03
N GLN A 95 14.37 4.09 -7.11
CA GLN A 95 13.94 4.75 -5.86
C GLN A 95 14.99 4.65 -4.74
N GLY A 96 16.22 4.20 -5.04
CA GLY A 96 17.33 4.10 -4.09
C GLY A 96 17.23 2.92 -3.12
N ARG A 97 16.43 1.89 -3.44
CA ARG A 97 16.36 0.68 -2.61
C ARG A 97 17.55 -0.22 -2.89
N SER A 98 18.14 -0.78 -1.83
CA SER A 98 19.25 -1.73 -1.96
C SER A 98 18.77 -3.05 -2.56
N ALA A 99 19.68 -3.81 -3.16
CA ALA A 99 19.37 -5.12 -3.71
C ALA A 99 18.83 -6.09 -2.64
N GLU A 100 19.36 -6.01 -1.42
CA GLU A 100 18.93 -6.80 -0.26
C GLU A 100 17.49 -6.46 0.13
N PHE A 101 17.14 -5.16 0.15
CA PHE A 101 15.78 -4.75 0.45
C PHE A 101 14.80 -5.18 -0.65
N VAL A 102 15.18 -5.07 -1.91
CA VAL A 102 14.37 -5.58 -3.03
C VAL A 102 14.18 -7.09 -2.92
N ASN A 103 15.22 -7.84 -2.56
CA ASN A 103 15.11 -9.29 -2.35
C ASN A 103 14.20 -9.63 -1.16
N TYR A 104 14.25 -8.85 -0.07
CA TYR A 104 13.28 -8.95 1.02
C TYR A 104 11.84 -8.69 0.54
N LEU A 105 11.62 -7.68 -0.31
CA LEU A 105 10.29 -7.44 -0.88
C LEU A 105 9.79 -8.59 -1.77
N ARG A 106 10.68 -9.41 -2.37
CA ARG A 106 10.27 -10.60 -3.13
C ARG A 106 9.67 -11.68 -2.25
N SER A 107 10.08 -11.79 -0.98
CA SER A 107 9.47 -12.76 -0.05
C SER A 107 8.08 -12.33 0.39
N TYR A 108 7.71 -11.06 0.20
CA TYR A 108 6.36 -10.54 0.41
C TYR A 108 5.58 -10.51 -0.91
N GLY A 109 4.50 -11.27 -0.99
CA GLY A 109 3.60 -11.24 -2.14
C GLY A 109 3.04 -9.83 -2.40
N GLY A 110 2.96 -9.43 -3.68
CA GLY A 110 2.27 -8.21 -4.10
C GLY A 110 3.14 -6.96 -4.24
N PHE A 111 4.45 -7.02 -3.96
CA PHE A 111 5.36 -5.88 -4.19
C PHE A 111 6.05 -5.91 -5.54
N ILE A 112 6.66 -7.05 -5.88
CA ILE A 112 7.47 -7.19 -7.09
C ILE A 112 6.64 -7.86 -8.17
N THR A 113 6.63 -7.29 -9.38
CA THR A 113 5.99 -7.92 -10.54
C THR A 113 6.65 -9.28 -10.81
N PRO A 114 5.89 -10.39 -10.85
CA PRO A 114 6.44 -11.68 -11.18
C PRO A 114 7.05 -11.67 -12.58
N ARG A 115 8.24 -12.25 -12.74
CA ARG A 115 8.81 -12.46 -14.07
C ARG A 115 7.97 -13.54 -14.75
N LEU A 116 7.37 -13.24 -15.89
CA LEU A 116 6.75 -14.26 -16.73
C LEU A 116 7.84 -15.27 -17.12
N ILE A 117 7.72 -16.50 -16.64
CA ILE A 117 8.53 -17.61 -17.12
C ILE A 117 7.91 -17.99 -18.47
N ASN A 118 8.61 -17.72 -19.57
CA ASN A 118 8.19 -18.21 -20.88
C ASN A 118 8.03 -19.73 -20.79
N ALA A 119 6.84 -20.24 -21.12
CA ALA A 119 6.58 -21.66 -21.22
C ALA A 119 7.61 -22.29 -22.18
N ARG A 120 8.16 -23.45 -21.81
CA ARG A 120 9.10 -24.19 -22.66
C ARG A 120 8.47 -24.36 -24.05
N PRO A 121 9.20 -24.15 -25.15
CA PRO A 121 8.68 -24.43 -26.47
C PRO A 121 8.22 -25.89 -26.52
N SER A 122 6.97 -26.10 -26.95
CA SER A 122 6.41 -27.42 -27.20
C SER A 122 7.39 -28.20 -28.08
N ARG A 123 7.99 -29.27 -27.55
CA ARG A 123 8.68 -30.24 -28.40
C ARG A 123 7.59 -30.88 -29.25
N SER A 124 7.50 -30.47 -30.51
CA SER A 124 6.78 -31.23 -31.53
C SER A 124 7.40 -32.63 -31.56
N LEU A 125 6.69 -33.60 -30.98
CA LEU A 125 6.95 -35.01 -31.24
C LEU A 125 6.44 -35.29 -32.64
N SER A 126 7.32 -35.14 -33.63
CA SER A 126 7.13 -35.78 -34.92
C SER A 126 7.29 -37.29 -34.71
N VAL A 127 6.17 -37.97 -34.55
CA VAL A 127 6.08 -39.43 -34.64
C VAL A 127 6.06 -39.77 -36.13
N ILE A 128 7.04 -40.58 -36.56
CA ILE A 128 7.05 -41.34 -37.81
C ILE A 128 6.18 -42.57 -37.61
#